data_AF-A0A9P4P3E5-F1
#
_entry.id   AF-A0A9P4P3E5-F1
#
_cell.length_a   1.000
_cell.length_b   1.000
_cell.length_c   1.000
_cell.angle_alpha   90.00
_cell.angle_beta   90.00
_cell.angle_gamma   90.00
#
_symmetry.space_group_name_H-M   'P 1'
#
loop_
_entity.id
_entity.type
_entity.pdbx_description
1 polymer ?
#
loop_
_entity_poly.entity_id
_entity_poly.type
_entity_poly.pdbx_seq_one_letter_code
_entity_poly.pdbx_strand_id
1 'polypeptide(L)'
;MITTDKGVHALSHLFDAITHTFDPKFDAPATRINFLEFPPEIRSKIIDYSLLGDLDSGTLEKAMHHDDFSNPCCVWNWPDQLIICDKEKESDLPNTMFPKWLPHLALTNHQMRGEVLVHMLKTTDCVTLKYDKDLPVKIAPWFSKFLATFPANEGFEAVRNLNFPHIHWYNYNDDGMTLAPNPDVELMLQCPNLERIGMTFHFKRIAFFHPYDEWNPMALNRFLSWWKLRPMLGCDNLKHVYIGGIMWHSGHMAQDGDPLQTLRDFGAWLRESFAEKKPEGQKVLVTLHPRYGAFRGGWDEGEPL
;
A
#
# COMPACT_ATOMS: atom_id res chain seq x y z
N MET A 1 -12.35 27.94 25.17
CA MET A 1 -12.87 29.13 24.46
C MET A 1 -11.71 30.09 24.27
N ILE A 2 -11.12 30.13 23.07
CA ILE A 2 -10.32 31.19 22.43
C ILE A 2 -9.77 30.57 21.13
N THR A 3 -10.16 31.17 20.01
CA THR A 3 -9.64 31.08 18.62
C THR A 3 -9.68 29.75 17.86
N THR A 4 -10.83 29.44 17.25
CA THR A 4 -10.92 28.56 16.06
C THR A 4 -11.41 29.30 14.80
N ASP A 5 -12.15 30.41 14.94
CA ASP A 5 -12.71 31.14 13.77
C ASP A 5 -11.70 31.96 12.96
N LYS A 6 -10.68 32.54 13.61
CA LYS A 6 -9.73 33.43 12.90
C LYS A 6 -8.78 32.67 11.96
N GLY A 7 -8.47 31.41 12.26
CA GLY A 7 -7.60 30.58 11.44
C GLY A 7 -8.28 30.10 10.17
N VAL A 8 -9.57 29.75 10.26
CA VAL A 8 -10.39 29.31 9.13
C VAL A 8 -10.64 30.48 8.16
N HIS A 9 -10.93 31.68 8.68
CA HIS A 9 -11.08 32.87 7.86
C HIS A 9 -9.78 33.30 7.17
N ALA A 10 -8.64 33.22 7.85
CA ALA A 10 -7.35 33.55 7.25
C ALA A 10 -6.95 32.56 6.14
N LEU A 11 -7.25 31.27 6.32
CA LEU A 11 -7.02 30.24 5.31
C LEU A 11 -7.97 30.40 4.11
N SER A 12 -9.24 30.77 4.32
CA SER A 12 -10.15 31.04 3.20
C SER A 12 -9.70 32.26 2.38
N HIS A 13 -9.25 33.34 3.04
CA HIS A 13 -8.71 34.51 2.34
C HIS A 13 -7.37 34.25 1.65
N LEU A 14 -6.51 33.41 2.23
CA LEU A 14 -5.27 32.98 1.58
C LEU A 14 -5.59 32.11 0.36
N PHE A 15 -6.63 31.26 0.45
CA PHE A 15 -7.07 30.41 -0.63
C PHE A 15 -7.75 31.22 -1.74
N ASP A 16 -8.64 32.15 -1.42
CA ASP A 16 -9.21 33.11 -2.37
C ASP A 16 -8.09 33.91 -3.05
N ALA A 17 -7.07 34.35 -2.30
CA ALA A 17 -5.91 35.00 -2.90
C ALA A 17 -5.15 34.06 -3.85
N ILE A 18 -4.90 32.81 -3.46
CA ILE A 18 -4.19 31.83 -4.28
C ILE A 18 -5.02 31.46 -5.52
N THR A 19 -6.32 31.16 -5.40
CA THR A 19 -7.19 30.81 -6.53
C THR A 19 -7.47 32.00 -7.45
N HIS A 20 -7.62 33.22 -6.93
CA HIS A 20 -7.73 34.44 -7.76
C HIS A 20 -6.41 34.84 -8.43
N THR A 21 -5.26 34.41 -7.90
CA THR A 21 -3.97 34.57 -8.61
C THR A 21 -3.92 33.78 -9.92
N PHE A 22 -4.82 32.81 -10.12
CA PHE A 22 -4.93 31.98 -11.31
C PHE A 22 -6.16 32.27 -12.18
N ASP A 23 -6.95 33.31 -11.88
CA ASP A 23 -8.02 33.78 -12.78
C ASP A 23 -7.43 34.73 -13.85
N PRO A 24 -7.43 34.37 -15.14
CA PRO A 24 -6.89 35.20 -16.22
C PRO A 24 -7.67 36.52 -16.43
N LYS A 25 -8.74 36.77 -15.68
CA LYS A 25 -9.56 38.00 -15.77
C LYS A 25 -9.23 39.06 -14.70
N PHE A 26 -8.33 38.79 -13.76
CA PHE A 26 -7.95 39.76 -12.74
C PHE A 26 -6.63 40.46 -13.09
N ASP A 27 -6.72 41.70 -13.58
CA ASP A 27 -5.61 42.64 -13.84
C ASP A 27 -4.96 43.22 -12.54
N ALA A 28 -5.11 42.54 -11.40
CA ALA A 28 -4.36 42.87 -10.20
C ALA A 28 -2.97 42.22 -10.32
N PRO A 29 -1.86 42.91 -9.97
CA PRO A 29 -0.55 42.30 -10.00
C PRO A 29 -0.58 41.15 -9.00
N ALA A 30 -0.64 39.91 -9.52
CA ALA A 30 -0.47 38.69 -8.78
C ALA A 30 0.66 38.89 -7.78
N THR A 31 0.33 39.12 -6.51
CA THR A 31 1.33 39.16 -5.46
C THR A 31 2.01 37.81 -5.55
N ARG A 32 3.31 37.81 -5.89
CA ARG A 32 4.17 36.63 -6.03
C ARG A 32 4.28 35.95 -4.67
N ILE A 33 3.21 35.32 -4.21
CA ILE A 33 3.22 34.47 -3.06
C ILE A 33 3.82 33.16 -3.56
N ASN A 34 5.10 32.97 -3.30
CA ASN A 34 5.76 31.72 -3.63
C ASN A 34 5.38 30.69 -2.56
N PHE A 35 4.77 29.58 -2.97
CA PHE A 35 4.34 28.51 -2.07
C PHE A 35 5.44 28.07 -1.09
N LEU A 36 6.69 28.07 -1.52
CA LEU A 36 7.84 27.67 -0.69
C LEU A 36 8.21 28.66 0.40
N GLU A 37 7.78 29.92 0.28
CA GLU A 37 8.02 30.93 1.32
C GLU A 37 7.14 30.68 2.55
N PHE A 38 6.08 29.89 2.43
CA PHE A 38 5.33 29.43 3.58
C PHE A 38 6.11 28.40 4.39
N PRO A 39 6.00 28.43 5.74
CA PRO A 39 6.51 27.36 6.59
C PRO A 39 5.93 25.99 6.20
N PRO A 40 6.69 24.88 6.35
CA PRO A 40 6.23 23.53 6.00
C PRO A 40 4.85 23.18 6.58
N GLU A 41 4.57 23.57 7.81
CA GLU A 41 3.30 23.29 8.49
C GLU A 41 2.12 24.01 7.84
N ILE A 42 2.35 25.19 7.27
CA ILE A 42 1.34 25.94 6.51
C ILE A 42 1.16 25.32 5.13
N ARG A 43 2.25 24.90 4.47
CA ARG A 43 2.20 24.21 3.18
C ARG A 43 1.39 22.91 3.28
N SER A 44 1.63 22.08 4.28
CA SER A 44 0.86 20.87 4.53
C SER A 44 -0.64 21.15 4.69
N LYS A 45 -1.02 22.20 5.44
CA LYS A 45 -2.44 22.58 5.60
C LYS A 45 -3.10 23.04 4.30
N ILE A 46 -2.36 23.77 3.45
CA ILE A 46 -2.84 24.17 2.12
C ILE A 46 -3.06 22.92 1.25
N ILE A 47 -2.12 21.97 1.29
CA ILE A 47 -2.24 20.69 0.57
C ILE A 47 -3.48 19.93 1.08
N ASP A 48 -3.60 19.71 2.40
CA ASP A 48 -4.73 19.01 3.01
C ASP A 48 -6.08 19.61 2.58
N TYR A 49 -6.20 20.94 2.64
CA TYR A 49 -7.42 21.63 2.23
C TYR A 49 -7.75 21.44 0.74
N SER A 50 -6.75 21.53 -0.14
CA SER A 50 -6.93 21.23 -1.57
C SER A 50 -7.34 19.78 -1.81
N LEU A 51 -6.78 18.83 -1.06
CA LEU A 51 -7.09 17.41 -1.21
C LEU A 51 -8.54 17.10 -0.80
N LEU A 52 -9.07 17.77 0.22
CA LEU A 52 -10.47 17.66 0.60
C LEU A 52 -11.40 18.12 -0.54
N GLY A 53 -11.08 19.23 -1.21
CA GLY A 53 -11.84 19.67 -2.40
C GLY A 53 -11.74 18.69 -3.58
N ASP A 54 -10.58 18.05 -3.77
CA ASP A 54 -10.40 17.03 -4.80
C ASP A 54 -11.13 15.72 -4.50
N LEU A 55 -11.29 15.36 -3.23
CA LEU A 55 -12.14 14.26 -2.78
C LEU A 55 -13.61 14.58 -3.04
N ASP A 56 -14.10 15.74 -2.59
CA ASP A 56 -15.51 16.15 -2.75
C ASP A 56 -15.93 16.24 -4.23
N SER A 57 -15.00 16.57 -5.12
CA SER A 57 -15.23 16.64 -6.56
C SER A 57 -15.08 15.29 -7.29
N GLY A 58 -14.69 14.22 -6.61
CA GLY A 58 -14.42 12.91 -7.21
C GLY A 58 -13.15 12.87 -8.07
N THR A 59 -12.25 13.85 -7.92
CA THR A 59 -11.01 13.93 -8.72
C THR A 59 -10.08 12.75 -8.46
N LEU A 60 -9.98 12.30 -7.21
CA LEU A 60 -9.13 11.15 -6.85
C LEU A 60 -9.73 9.80 -7.28
N GLU A 61 -10.99 9.78 -7.70
CA GLU A 61 -11.73 8.60 -8.17
C GLU A 61 -11.75 8.47 -9.70
N LYS A 62 -11.12 9.38 -10.44
CA LYS A 62 -11.11 9.38 -11.93
C LYS A 62 -10.61 8.09 -12.57
N ALA A 63 -9.80 7.30 -11.87
CA ALA A 63 -9.27 6.02 -12.33
C ALA A 63 -9.93 4.81 -11.64
N MET A 64 -10.91 5.06 -10.77
CA MET A 64 -11.58 4.03 -10.00
C MET A 64 -12.34 3.09 -10.93
N HIS A 65 -12.11 1.82 -10.71
CA HIS A 65 -12.91 0.72 -11.24
C HIS A 65 -13.07 -0.32 -10.14
N HIS A 66 -13.74 -1.43 -10.43
CA HIS A 66 -13.95 -2.50 -9.47
C HIS A 66 -13.28 -3.78 -9.95
N ASP A 67 -12.79 -4.59 -9.02
CA ASP A 67 -12.32 -5.95 -9.29
C ASP A 67 -13.50 -6.93 -9.46
N ASP A 68 -13.21 -8.20 -9.75
CA ASP A 68 -14.21 -9.26 -9.94
C ASP A 68 -15.13 -9.48 -8.73
N PHE A 69 -14.75 -8.98 -7.56
CA PHE A 69 -15.53 -9.04 -6.33
C PHE A 69 -16.25 -7.73 -6.02
N SER A 70 -16.32 -6.81 -6.98
CA SER A 70 -16.91 -5.47 -6.83
C SER A 70 -16.22 -4.61 -5.78
N ASN A 71 -14.96 -4.88 -5.43
CA ASN A 71 -14.20 -3.99 -4.55
C ASN A 71 -13.54 -2.88 -5.37
N PRO A 72 -13.47 -1.63 -4.87
CA PRO A 72 -12.80 -0.55 -5.58
C PRO A 72 -11.30 -0.83 -5.81
N CYS A 73 -10.77 -0.36 -6.94
CA CYS A 73 -9.36 -0.41 -7.32
C CYS A 73 -8.93 0.83 -8.13
N CYS A 74 -7.63 1.12 -8.14
CA CYS A 74 -7.01 2.28 -8.77
C CYS A 74 -7.61 3.60 -8.29
N VAL A 75 -7.72 3.73 -6.97
CA VAL A 75 -8.29 4.88 -6.29
C VAL A 75 -7.38 5.29 -5.13
N TRP A 76 -7.30 6.60 -4.89
CA TRP A 76 -6.67 7.14 -3.69
C TRP A 76 -7.74 7.74 -2.77
N ASN A 77 -8.24 6.93 -1.84
CA ASN A 77 -9.13 7.38 -0.77
C ASN A 77 -8.29 8.00 0.34
N TRP A 78 -7.67 9.14 0.05
CA TRP A 78 -6.81 9.84 1.00
C TRP A 78 -7.63 10.34 2.21
N PRO A 79 -7.10 10.26 3.46
CA PRO A 79 -5.79 9.73 3.84
C PRO A 79 -5.79 8.24 4.17
N ASP A 80 -6.89 7.51 3.98
CA ASP A 80 -6.99 6.13 4.46
C ASP A 80 -6.16 5.15 3.62
N GLN A 81 -6.33 5.18 2.29
CA GLN A 81 -5.68 4.18 1.45
C GLN A 81 -5.44 4.59 0.00
N LEU A 82 -4.37 4.05 -0.57
CA LEU A 82 -4.13 3.99 -2.00
C LEU A 82 -4.23 2.54 -2.46
N ILE A 83 -5.17 2.24 -3.37
CA ILE A 83 -5.33 0.90 -3.94
C ILE A 83 -4.93 0.92 -5.42
N ILE A 84 -4.03 0.03 -5.82
CA ILE A 84 -3.59 -0.11 -7.21
C ILE A 84 -3.54 -1.59 -7.59
N CYS A 85 -3.95 -1.93 -8.81
CA CYS A 85 -3.97 -3.31 -9.31
C CYS A 85 -3.10 -3.49 -10.54
N ASP A 86 -2.73 -4.76 -10.79
CA ASP A 86 -2.14 -5.26 -12.02
C ASP A 86 -2.92 -4.83 -13.28
N LYS A 87 -2.26 -4.91 -14.44
CA LYS A 87 -2.84 -4.50 -15.74
C LYS A 87 -2.62 -5.56 -16.82
N GLU A 88 -3.49 -5.53 -17.83
CA GLU A 88 -3.34 -6.38 -19.01
C GLU A 88 -2.12 -5.96 -19.84
N LYS A 89 -1.91 -4.64 -19.99
CA LYS A 89 -0.80 -4.08 -20.80
C LYS A 89 -0.12 -2.93 -20.08
N GLU A 90 1.16 -2.71 -20.39
CA GLU A 90 1.92 -1.60 -19.81
C GLU A 90 1.31 -0.24 -20.19
N SER A 91 0.67 -0.14 -21.35
CA SER A 91 -0.05 1.07 -21.79
C SER A 91 -1.23 1.45 -20.90
N ASP A 92 -1.76 0.50 -20.12
CA ASP A 92 -2.89 0.71 -19.23
C ASP A 92 -2.43 1.17 -17.83
N LEU A 93 -1.13 1.09 -17.56
CA LEU A 93 -0.54 1.65 -16.35
C LEU A 93 -0.60 3.18 -16.42
N PRO A 94 -0.94 3.85 -15.31
CA PRO A 94 -0.82 5.29 -15.25
C PRO A 94 0.62 5.72 -15.51
N ASN A 95 0.80 6.90 -16.10
CA ASN A 95 2.13 7.49 -16.22
C ASN A 95 2.73 7.65 -14.82
N THR A 96 3.96 7.17 -14.60
CA THR A 96 4.63 7.22 -13.28
C THR A 96 4.87 8.65 -12.80
N MET A 97 4.88 9.64 -13.69
CA MET A 97 5.01 11.06 -13.36
C MET A 97 3.66 11.75 -13.20
N PHE A 98 2.60 11.21 -13.81
CA PHE A 98 1.27 11.82 -13.86
C PHE A 98 0.16 10.77 -13.78
N PRO A 99 -0.01 10.09 -12.63
CA PRO A 99 -1.12 9.16 -12.47
C PRO A 99 -2.47 9.88 -12.57
N LYS A 100 -3.50 9.14 -13.01
CA LYS A 100 -4.84 9.72 -13.27
C LYS A 100 -5.56 10.23 -12.01
N TRP A 101 -5.14 9.78 -10.83
CA TRP A 101 -5.65 10.20 -9.53
C TRP A 101 -4.83 11.35 -8.91
N LEU A 102 -4.05 12.10 -9.70
CA LEU A 102 -3.38 13.29 -9.19
C LEU A 102 -4.38 14.40 -8.82
N PRO A 103 -4.23 15.03 -7.64
CA PRO A 103 -4.98 16.22 -7.28
C PRO A 103 -4.60 17.41 -8.18
N HIS A 104 -5.49 18.38 -8.34
CA HIS A 104 -5.26 19.52 -9.24
C HIS A 104 -4.02 20.33 -8.82
N LEU A 105 -3.80 20.48 -7.51
CA LEU A 105 -2.63 21.21 -7.00
C LEU A 105 -1.31 20.60 -7.49
N ALA A 106 -1.21 19.27 -7.57
CA ALA A 106 -0.03 18.57 -8.06
C ALA A 106 0.27 18.82 -9.55
N LEU A 107 -0.70 19.32 -10.33
CA LEU A 107 -0.53 19.60 -11.77
C LEU A 107 0.03 21.01 -12.05
N THR A 108 0.20 21.84 -11.02
CA THR A 108 0.60 23.24 -11.18
C THR A 108 2.03 23.36 -11.72
N ASN A 109 2.98 22.61 -11.16
CA ASN A 109 4.36 22.52 -11.63
C ASN A 109 5.07 21.31 -11.01
N HIS A 110 6.29 21.00 -11.48
CA HIS A 110 7.06 19.82 -11.02
C HIS A 110 7.35 19.82 -9.52
N GLN A 111 7.58 20.99 -8.93
CA GLN A 111 7.89 21.11 -7.51
C GLN A 111 6.64 20.87 -6.65
N MET A 112 5.53 21.51 -7.00
CA MET A 112 4.25 21.31 -6.32
C MET A 112 3.81 19.85 -6.40
N ARG A 113 4.04 19.20 -7.55
CA ARG A 113 3.80 17.77 -7.69
C ARG A 113 4.56 16.95 -6.65
N GLY A 114 5.86 17.22 -6.48
CA GLY A 114 6.70 16.54 -5.49
C GLY A 114 6.18 16.73 -4.07
N GLU A 115 5.95 17.99 -3.68
CA GLU A 115 5.45 18.36 -2.35
C GLU A 115 4.10 17.69 -2.04
N VAL A 116 3.13 17.80 -2.95
CA VAL A 116 1.77 17.24 -2.77
C VAL A 116 1.82 15.72 -2.68
N LEU A 117 2.51 15.05 -3.60
CA LEU A 117 2.53 13.59 -3.63
C LEU A 117 3.31 12.99 -2.46
N VAL A 118 4.43 13.58 -2.07
CA VAL A 118 5.17 13.13 -0.88
C VAL A 118 4.34 13.34 0.38
N HIS A 119 3.62 14.47 0.48
CA HIS A 119 2.68 14.72 1.58
C HIS A 119 1.55 13.68 1.60
N MET A 120 0.93 13.41 0.46
CA MET A 120 -0.11 12.38 0.36
C MET A 120 0.41 10.99 0.74
N LEU A 121 1.57 10.56 0.24
CA LEU A 121 2.18 9.28 0.59
C LEU A 121 2.47 9.17 2.09
N LYS A 122 3.04 10.22 2.70
CA LYS A 122 3.36 10.27 4.15
C LYS A 122 2.13 10.18 5.04
N THR A 123 1.01 10.71 4.57
CA THR A 123 -0.25 10.79 5.32
C THR A 123 -1.21 9.66 4.98
N THR A 124 -0.94 8.88 3.93
CA THR A 124 -1.74 7.71 3.57
C THR A 124 -1.50 6.58 4.55
N ASP A 125 -2.56 6.09 5.21
CA ASP A 125 -2.44 5.02 6.20
C ASP A 125 -2.04 3.69 5.56
N CYS A 126 -2.50 3.35 4.35
CA CYS A 126 -2.06 2.10 3.70
C CYS A 126 -1.98 2.18 2.18
N VAL A 127 -0.89 1.65 1.61
CA VAL A 127 -0.80 1.37 0.17
C VAL A 127 -1.06 -0.11 -0.08
N THR A 128 -2.14 -0.42 -0.80
CA THR A 128 -2.56 -1.77 -1.16
C THR A 128 -2.26 -2.06 -2.63
N LEU A 129 -1.46 -3.10 -2.88
CA LEU A 129 -1.07 -3.56 -4.20
C LEU A 129 -1.76 -4.89 -4.52
N LYS A 130 -2.83 -4.83 -5.32
CA LYS A 130 -3.65 -5.99 -5.70
C LYS A 130 -3.03 -6.69 -6.91
N TYR A 131 -2.71 -7.97 -6.73
CA TYR A 131 -2.32 -8.84 -7.85
C TYR A 131 -3.55 -9.46 -8.50
N ASP A 132 -3.42 -9.71 -9.79
CA ASP A 132 -4.30 -10.61 -10.52
C ASP A 132 -3.44 -11.71 -11.15
N LYS A 133 -3.86 -12.96 -10.98
CA LYS A 133 -3.09 -14.13 -11.42
C LYS A 133 -2.99 -14.23 -12.94
N ASP A 134 -3.99 -13.68 -13.64
CA ASP A 134 -4.15 -13.81 -15.09
C ASP A 134 -3.54 -12.60 -15.83
N LEU A 135 -3.20 -11.53 -15.11
CA LEU A 135 -2.62 -10.32 -15.69
C LEU A 135 -1.08 -10.37 -15.73
N PRO A 136 -0.46 -10.07 -16.90
CA PRO A 136 0.99 -10.17 -17.07
C PRO A 136 1.75 -9.00 -16.44
N VAL A 137 1.14 -7.81 -16.33
CA VAL A 137 1.83 -6.62 -15.83
C VAL A 137 1.60 -6.48 -14.33
N LYS A 138 2.65 -6.74 -13.55
CA LYS A 138 2.64 -6.66 -12.08
C LYS A 138 2.79 -5.23 -11.58
N ILE A 139 2.01 -4.88 -10.57
CA ILE A 139 1.91 -3.50 -10.10
C ILE A 139 3.06 -3.06 -9.19
N ALA A 140 3.66 -3.96 -8.42
CA ALA A 140 4.76 -3.61 -7.51
C ALA A 140 5.99 -3.00 -8.24
N PRO A 141 6.49 -3.58 -9.36
CA PRO A 141 7.57 -2.94 -10.13
C PRO A 141 7.20 -1.56 -10.69
N TRP A 142 5.94 -1.36 -11.12
CA TRP A 142 5.48 -0.04 -11.56
C TRP A 142 5.45 0.94 -10.38
N PHE A 143 4.99 0.51 -9.21
CA PHE A 143 4.92 1.36 -8.02
C PHE A 143 6.33 1.75 -7.55
N SER A 144 7.31 0.84 -7.57
CA SER A 144 8.72 1.21 -7.36
C SER A 144 9.21 2.27 -8.34
N LYS A 145 8.86 2.16 -9.64
CA LYS A 145 9.20 3.20 -10.63
C LYS A 145 8.52 4.54 -10.35
N PHE A 146 7.28 4.53 -9.86
CA PHE A 146 6.55 5.72 -9.41
C PHE A 146 7.25 6.38 -8.22
N LEU A 147 7.60 5.61 -7.18
CA LEU A 147 8.33 6.11 -6.01
C LEU A 147 9.75 6.63 -6.36
N ALA A 148 10.38 6.07 -7.37
CA ALA A 148 11.67 6.54 -7.87
C ALA A 148 11.60 7.88 -8.62
N THR A 149 10.41 8.41 -8.93
CA THR A 149 10.26 9.73 -9.56
C THR A 149 10.49 10.90 -8.60
N PHE A 150 10.53 10.64 -7.30
CA PHE A 150 10.76 11.64 -6.26
C PHE A 150 12.26 11.79 -5.99
N PRO A 151 12.77 13.03 -5.83
CA PRO A 151 14.17 13.26 -5.53
C PRO A 151 14.55 12.69 -4.16
N ALA A 152 15.85 12.44 -3.98
CA ALA A 152 16.45 12.06 -2.69
C ALA A 152 15.76 10.88 -1.98
N ASN A 153 15.16 9.95 -2.72
CA ASN A 153 14.47 8.77 -2.18
C ASN A 153 13.19 9.08 -1.37
N GLU A 154 12.69 10.32 -1.42
CA GLU A 154 11.55 10.78 -0.59
C GLU A 154 10.28 9.95 -0.80
N GLY A 155 10.05 9.43 -2.01
CA GLY A 155 8.91 8.56 -2.31
C GLY A 155 8.94 7.27 -1.51
N PHE A 156 10.10 6.59 -1.48
CA PHE A 156 10.26 5.36 -0.72
C PHE A 156 10.25 5.60 0.79
N GLU A 157 10.84 6.70 1.25
CA GLU A 157 10.83 7.12 2.66
C GLU A 157 9.43 7.49 3.17
N ALA A 158 8.54 7.92 2.29
CA ALA A 158 7.18 8.29 2.64
C ALA A 158 6.28 7.08 2.94
N VAL A 159 6.56 5.92 2.36
CA VAL A 159 5.72 4.72 2.49
C VAL A 159 6.00 4.01 3.81
N ARG A 160 5.00 3.96 4.69
CA ARG A 160 5.09 3.29 6.00
C ARG A 160 4.36 1.96 6.07
N ASN A 161 3.31 1.78 5.28
CA ASN A 161 2.41 0.63 5.42
C ASN A 161 2.07 0.07 4.03
N LEU A 162 2.47 -1.17 3.78
CA LEU A 162 2.20 -1.89 2.54
C LEU A 162 1.28 -3.08 2.79
N ASN A 163 0.33 -3.31 1.89
CA ASN A 163 -0.55 -4.47 1.92
C ASN A 163 -0.58 -5.18 0.57
N PHE A 164 -0.35 -6.50 0.62
CA PHE A 164 -0.33 -7.40 -0.52
C PHE A 164 -1.43 -8.45 -0.30
N PRO A 165 -2.70 -8.10 -0.55
CA PRO A 165 -3.84 -9.00 -0.36
C PRO A 165 -3.74 -10.22 -1.27
N HIS A 166 -2.91 -10.14 -2.31
CA HIS A 166 -2.78 -11.15 -3.33
C HIS A 166 -1.36 -11.66 -3.57
N ILE A 167 -0.50 -11.61 -2.54
CA ILE A 167 0.87 -12.14 -2.64
C ILE A 167 0.92 -13.65 -2.95
N HIS A 168 -0.12 -14.41 -2.60
CA HIS A 168 -0.14 -15.86 -2.85
C HIS A 168 -0.32 -16.27 -4.31
N TRP A 169 -0.55 -15.29 -5.19
CA TRP A 169 -0.54 -15.48 -6.64
C TRP A 169 0.85 -15.25 -7.25
N TYR A 170 1.84 -14.80 -6.47
CA TYR A 170 3.24 -14.85 -6.88
C TYR A 170 3.61 -16.26 -7.31
N ASN A 171 4.26 -16.39 -8.46
CA ASN A 171 4.61 -17.67 -9.10
C ASN A 171 3.43 -18.59 -9.38
N TYR A 172 2.22 -18.06 -9.60
CA TYR A 172 1.05 -18.91 -9.85
C TYR A 172 1.23 -19.87 -11.05
N ASN A 173 1.84 -19.37 -12.13
CA ASN A 173 2.05 -20.14 -13.37
C ASN A 173 3.42 -20.84 -13.42
N ASP A 174 4.22 -20.71 -12.37
CA ASP A 174 5.57 -21.30 -12.30
C ASP A 174 5.47 -22.65 -11.56
N ASP A 175 6.35 -23.60 -11.91
CA ASP A 175 6.39 -24.92 -11.27
C ASP A 175 6.98 -24.87 -9.84
N GLY A 176 7.37 -23.67 -9.40
CA GLY A 176 7.98 -23.41 -8.11
C GLY A 176 9.49 -23.28 -8.14
N MET A 177 10.08 -23.41 -9.32
CA MET A 177 11.53 -23.35 -9.51
C MET A 177 12.01 -21.97 -9.94
N THR A 178 11.12 -20.96 -9.94
CA THR A 178 11.55 -19.58 -10.21
C THR A 178 12.76 -19.19 -9.34
N LEU A 179 13.81 -18.76 -10.02
CA LEU A 179 14.96 -18.11 -9.43
C LEU A 179 14.76 -16.60 -9.30
N ALA A 180 13.70 -16.07 -9.93
CA ALA A 180 13.36 -14.66 -9.86
C ALA A 180 13.10 -14.21 -8.41
N PRO A 181 13.53 -13.00 -8.04
CA PRO A 181 13.11 -12.35 -6.81
C PRO A 181 11.60 -12.07 -6.79
N ASN A 182 11.04 -11.98 -5.59
CA ASN A 182 9.66 -11.53 -5.41
C ASN A 182 9.62 -9.98 -5.43
N PRO A 183 8.99 -9.35 -6.44
CA PRO A 183 8.97 -7.90 -6.56
C PRO A 183 8.25 -7.19 -5.40
N ASP A 184 7.32 -7.87 -4.70
CA ASP A 184 6.70 -7.33 -3.49
C ASP A 184 7.73 -7.19 -2.37
N VAL A 185 8.56 -8.22 -2.19
CA VAL A 185 9.62 -8.22 -1.17
C VAL A 185 10.73 -7.22 -1.53
N GLU A 186 11.06 -7.07 -2.81
CA GLU A 186 11.99 -6.03 -3.26
C GLU A 186 11.46 -4.63 -2.94
N LEU A 187 10.18 -4.36 -3.20
CA LEU A 187 9.55 -3.09 -2.84
C LEU A 187 9.57 -2.87 -1.31
N MET A 188 9.26 -3.89 -0.50
CA MET A 188 9.33 -3.79 0.96
C MET A 188 10.73 -3.33 1.44
N LEU A 189 11.79 -3.86 0.82
CA LEU A 189 13.17 -3.54 1.17
C LEU A 189 13.61 -2.16 0.68
N GLN A 190 12.98 -1.63 -0.37
CA GLN A 190 13.25 -0.28 -0.87
C GLN A 190 12.65 0.81 0.04
N CYS A 191 11.65 0.48 0.87
CA CYS A 191 10.98 1.43 1.77
C CYS A 191 11.65 1.45 3.17
N PRO A 192 12.58 2.38 3.46
CA PRO A 192 13.36 2.34 4.71
C PRO A 192 12.51 2.59 5.95
N ASN A 193 11.41 3.34 5.84
CA ASN A 193 10.52 3.69 6.94
C ASN A 193 9.29 2.76 7.03
N LEU A 194 9.35 1.59 6.39
CA LEU A 194 8.25 0.63 6.41
C LEU A 194 8.03 0.07 7.82
N GLU A 195 6.85 0.35 8.38
CA GLU A 195 6.43 -0.02 9.73
C GLU A 195 5.43 -1.18 9.74
N ARG A 196 4.59 -1.33 8.70
CA ARG A 196 3.58 -2.40 8.64
C ARG A 196 3.56 -3.11 7.29
N ILE A 197 3.46 -4.44 7.33
CA ILE A 197 3.31 -5.29 6.14
C ILE A 197 2.10 -6.20 6.29
N GLY A 198 1.25 -6.21 5.27
CA GLY A 198 0.06 -7.05 5.18
C GLY A 198 0.26 -8.02 4.04
N MET A 199 0.04 -9.31 4.30
CA MET A 199 0.18 -10.36 3.31
C MET A 199 -0.96 -11.35 3.48
N THR A 200 -1.60 -11.74 2.38
CA THR A 200 -2.69 -12.74 2.43
C THR A 200 -2.35 -13.97 1.61
N PHE A 201 -2.62 -15.14 2.19
CA PHE A 201 -2.43 -16.44 1.57
C PHE A 201 -3.71 -17.28 1.56
N HIS A 202 -4.02 -17.86 0.41
CA HIS A 202 -5.09 -18.84 0.28
C HIS A 202 -4.58 -20.24 0.61
N PHE A 203 -5.35 -21.02 1.39
CA PHE A 203 -4.92 -22.34 1.89
C PHE A 203 -4.43 -23.28 0.76
N LYS A 204 -5.14 -23.32 -0.39
CA LYS A 204 -4.73 -24.10 -1.58
C LYS A 204 -3.34 -23.76 -2.14
N ARG A 205 -2.76 -22.63 -1.75
CA ARG A 205 -1.41 -22.23 -2.14
C ARG A 205 -0.36 -22.69 -1.15
N ILE A 206 -0.71 -22.71 0.12
CA ILE A 206 0.19 -23.03 1.22
C ILE A 206 0.03 -24.48 1.70
N ALA A 207 -0.73 -25.29 0.96
CA ALA A 207 -0.94 -26.70 1.22
C ALA A 207 -0.89 -27.48 -0.10
N PHE A 208 -0.53 -28.76 -0.03
CA PHE A 208 -0.57 -29.68 -1.16
C PHE A 208 -1.71 -30.66 -1.01
N PHE A 209 -2.32 -31.02 -2.12
CA PHE A 209 -3.32 -32.07 -2.16
C PHE A 209 -2.62 -33.43 -2.17
N HIS A 210 -2.77 -34.18 -1.09
CA HIS A 210 -2.23 -35.53 -0.98
C HIS A 210 -3.10 -36.49 -1.81
N PRO A 211 -2.53 -37.55 -2.41
CA PRO A 211 -3.27 -38.58 -3.16
C PRO A 211 -4.41 -39.29 -2.40
N TYR A 212 -4.53 -39.09 -1.09
CA TYR A 212 -5.60 -39.65 -0.24
C TYR A 212 -6.66 -38.60 0.09
N ASP A 213 -6.84 -37.61 -0.78
CA ASP A 213 -7.82 -36.52 -0.69
C ASP A 213 -7.67 -35.57 0.52
N GLU A 214 -6.47 -35.49 1.10
CA GLU A 214 -6.17 -34.63 2.25
C GLU A 214 -5.27 -33.45 1.89
N TRP A 215 -5.64 -32.25 2.33
CA TRP A 215 -4.78 -31.08 2.23
C TRP A 215 -3.73 -31.10 3.35
N ASN A 216 -2.46 -31.19 2.96
CA ASN A 216 -1.34 -31.18 3.88
C ASN A 216 -0.62 -29.82 3.85
N PRO A 217 -0.40 -29.17 5.02
CA PRO A 217 0.34 -27.92 5.09
C PRO A 217 1.73 -28.03 4.45
N MET A 218 2.15 -26.98 3.75
CA MET A 218 3.49 -26.88 3.19
C MET A 218 4.50 -26.69 4.33
N ALA A 219 5.62 -27.43 4.27
CA ALA A 219 6.73 -27.22 5.18
C ALA A 219 7.25 -25.77 5.09
N LEU A 220 7.51 -25.14 6.25
CA LEU A 220 7.91 -23.73 6.34
C LEU A 220 9.07 -23.35 5.41
N ASN A 221 10.12 -24.18 5.34
CA ASN A 221 11.28 -23.88 4.47
C ASN A 221 10.91 -23.83 2.99
N ARG A 222 9.99 -24.70 2.54
CA ARG A 222 9.47 -24.68 1.18
C ARG A 222 8.63 -23.43 0.96
N PHE A 223 7.79 -23.05 1.94
CA PHE A 223 7.00 -21.82 1.90
C PHE A 223 7.90 -20.58 1.75
N LEU A 224 8.87 -20.40 2.64
CA LEU A 224 9.81 -19.28 2.58
C LEU A 224 10.59 -19.20 1.26
N SER A 225 10.97 -20.35 0.69
CA SER A 225 11.68 -20.43 -0.60
C SER A 225 10.77 -20.12 -1.80
N TRP A 226 9.53 -20.61 -1.77
CA TRP A 226 8.57 -20.42 -2.86
C TRP A 226 8.22 -18.94 -3.05
N TRP A 227 7.86 -18.24 -1.96
CA TRP A 227 7.49 -16.82 -1.99
C TRP A 227 8.67 -15.86 -1.80
N LYS A 228 9.90 -16.38 -1.67
CA LYS A 228 11.13 -15.60 -1.45
C LYS A 228 11.00 -14.61 -0.28
N LEU A 229 10.46 -15.06 0.86
CA LEU A 229 10.11 -14.17 1.96
C LEU A 229 11.27 -13.85 2.90
N ARG A 230 12.33 -14.66 2.94
CA ARG A 230 13.48 -14.44 3.85
C ARG A 230 14.08 -13.02 3.80
N PRO A 231 14.24 -12.39 2.63
CA PRO A 231 14.81 -11.05 2.55
C PRO A 231 14.00 -9.98 3.32
N MET A 232 12.70 -10.19 3.59
CA MET A 232 11.88 -9.23 4.35
C MET A 232 12.41 -8.94 5.76
N LEU A 233 13.28 -9.81 6.29
CA LEU A 233 13.99 -9.57 7.55
C LEU A 233 14.99 -8.40 7.46
N GLY A 234 15.15 -7.76 6.30
CA GLY A 234 15.89 -6.51 6.12
C GLY A 234 15.05 -5.24 6.32
N CYS A 235 13.75 -5.36 6.62
CA CYS A 235 12.90 -4.22 6.96
C CYS A 235 13.14 -3.78 8.42
N ASP A 236 14.16 -2.94 8.64
CA ASP A 236 14.65 -2.58 9.97
C ASP A 236 13.61 -1.85 10.84
N ASN A 237 12.76 -1.03 10.23
CA ASN A 237 11.73 -0.25 10.94
C ASN A 237 10.39 -0.99 11.13
N LEU A 238 10.31 -2.25 10.72
CA LEU A 238 9.06 -3.02 10.77
C LEU A 238 8.57 -3.20 12.21
N LYS A 239 7.30 -2.90 12.46
CA LYS A 239 6.65 -3.00 13.78
C LYS A 239 5.56 -4.05 13.77
N HIS A 240 4.87 -4.24 12.65
CA HIS A 240 3.73 -5.17 12.55
C HIS A 240 3.73 -5.94 11.23
N VAL A 241 3.57 -7.25 11.31
CA VAL A 241 3.21 -8.10 10.17
C VAL A 241 1.82 -8.69 10.37
N TYR A 242 0.93 -8.40 9.43
CA TYR A 242 -0.39 -9.02 9.34
C TYR A 242 -0.37 -10.14 8.30
N ILE A 243 -0.80 -11.32 8.73
CA ILE A 243 -0.91 -12.51 7.90
C ILE A 243 -2.39 -12.83 7.76
N GLY A 244 -2.96 -12.66 6.57
CA GLY A 244 -4.31 -13.10 6.24
C GLY A 244 -4.29 -14.55 5.75
N GLY A 245 -5.12 -15.41 6.34
CA GLY A 245 -5.30 -16.79 5.89
C GLY A 245 -6.69 -17.00 5.30
N ILE A 246 -6.81 -17.25 3.99
CA ILE A 246 -8.10 -17.56 3.35
C ILE A 246 -8.36 -19.06 3.38
N MET A 247 -9.45 -19.46 4.01
CA MET A 247 -9.97 -20.83 4.10
C MET A 247 -11.18 -21.04 3.20
N TRP A 248 -11.45 -22.31 2.87
CA TRP A 248 -12.64 -22.72 2.11
C TRP A 248 -13.90 -22.72 2.97
N HIS A 249 -15.05 -22.37 2.38
CA HIS A 249 -16.34 -22.21 3.09
C HIS A 249 -17.03 -23.53 3.49
N SER A 250 -16.66 -24.68 2.93
CA SER A 250 -17.39 -25.94 3.16
C SER A 250 -16.55 -26.97 3.90
N GLY A 251 -17.05 -27.38 5.07
CA GLY A 251 -16.91 -28.62 5.87
C GLY A 251 -15.85 -29.71 5.63
N HIS A 252 -15.11 -29.70 4.53
CA HIS A 252 -13.91 -30.49 4.28
C HIS A 252 -12.71 -29.79 4.93
N MET A 253 -12.76 -29.60 6.25
CA MET A 253 -11.52 -29.50 7.02
C MET A 253 -10.72 -30.77 6.72
N ALA A 254 -9.38 -30.67 6.62
CA ALA A 254 -8.56 -31.87 6.67
C ALA A 254 -9.05 -32.67 7.88
N GLN A 255 -9.38 -33.94 7.69
CA GLN A 255 -10.04 -34.73 8.75
C GLN A 255 -9.22 -34.71 10.06
N ASP A 256 -7.92 -34.36 10.01
CA ASP A 256 -7.03 -34.24 11.16
C ASP A 256 -6.00 -33.07 11.12
N GLY A 257 -6.21 -31.96 10.38
CA GLY A 257 -5.16 -30.93 10.22
C GLY A 257 -5.62 -29.47 10.13
N ASP A 258 -4.82 -28.53 10.68
CA ASP A 258 -5.02 -27.08 10.50
C ASP A 258 -4.49 -26.66 9.10
N PRO A 259 -5.36 -26.27 8.15
CA PRO A 259 -4.94 -25.87 6.80
C PRO A 259 -4.09 -24.58 6.78
N LEU A 260 -4.04 -23.84 7.89
CA LEU A 260 -3.23 -22.65 8.07
C LEU A 260 -1.99 -22.88 8.94
N GLN A 261 -1.65 -24.13 9.28
CA GLN A 261 -0.48 -24.43 10.10
C GLN A 261 0.80 -23.79 9.54
N THR A 262 1.00 -23.82 8.22
CA THR A 262 2.13 -23.16 7.55
C THR A 262 2.20 -21.66 7.86
N LEU A 263 1.07 -20.97 7.99
CA LEU A 263 1.05 -19.53 8.32
C LEU A 263 1.34 -19.28 9.80
N ARG A 264 0.95 -20.20 10.69
CA ARG A 264 1.34 -20.14 12.11
C ARG A 264 2.84 -20.35 12.27
N ASP A 265 3.38 -21.35 11.59
CA ASP A 265 4.83 -21.61 11.57
C ASP A 265 5.59 -20.41 11.00
N PHE A 266 5.07 -19.79 9.94
CA PHE A 266 5.62 -18.56 9.37
C PHE A 266 5.58 -17.39 10.36
N GLY A 267 4.47 -17.21 11.08
CA GLY A 267 4.35 -16.18 12.09
C GLY A 267 5.30 -16.39 13.28
N ALA A 268 5.48 -17.62 13.74
CA ALA A 268 6.48 -17.97 14.75
C ALA A 268 7.89 -17.66 14.27
N TRP A 269 8.24 -18.11 13.05
CA TRP A 269 9.54 -17.84 12.44
C TRP A 269 9.84 -16.34 12.31
N LEU A 270 8.86 -15.51 11.95
CA LEU A 270 9.02 -14.05 11.88
C LEU A 270 9.38 -13.48 13.25
N ARG A 271 8.64 -13.85 14.31
CA ARG A 271 8.91 -13.35 15.66
C ARG A 271 10.31 -13.72 16.14
N GLU A 272 10.70 -14.98 15.96
CA GLU A 272 12.02 -15.48 16.35
C GLU A 272 13.13 -14.76 15.55
N SER A 273 12.99 -14.73 14.22
CA SER A 273 14.01 -14.15 13.34
C SER A 273 14.20 -12.64 13.54
N PHE A 274 13.13 -11.89 13.84
CA PHE A 274 13.24 -10.48 14.17
C PHE A 274 13.76 -10.25 15.59
N ALA A 275 13.42 -11.10 16.55
CA ALA A 275 13.95 -11.01 17.91
C ALA A 275 15.47 -11.21 17.96
N GLU A 276 16.03 -12.07 17.09
CA GLU A 276 17.48 -12.26 16.95
C GLU A 276 18.20 -11.04 16.35
N LYS A 277 17.51 -10.27 15.50
CA LYS A 277 18.10 -9.14 14.77
C LYS A 277 17.94 -7.80 15.48
N LYS A 278 16.84 -7.60 16.20
CA LYS A 278 16.48 -6.29 16.73
C LYS A 278 17.02 -6.10 18.16
N PRO A 279 17.37 -4.86 18.54
CA PRO A 279 17.73 -4.54 19.92
C PRO A 279 16.64 -4.96 20.91
N GLU A 280 17.06 -5.30 22.13
CA GLU A 280 16.16 -5.68 23.21
C GLU A 280 15.08 -4.60 23.42
N GLY A 281 13.80 -5.01 23.32
CA GLY A 281 12.63 -4.12 23.45
C GLY A 281 11.96 -3.71 22.13
N GLN A 282 12.58 -3.91 20.97
CA GLN A 282 11.94 -3.68 19.66
C GLN A 282 11.33 -4.96 19.09
N LYS A 283 10.17 -5.35 19.61
CA LYS A 283 9.44 -6.53 19.14
C LYS A 283 8.60 -6.22 17.91
N VAL A 284 8.61 -7.12 16.93
CA VAL A 284 7.67 -7.12 15.81
C VAL A 284 6.41 -7.85 16.22
N LEU A 285 5.26 -7.19 16.20
CA LEU A 285 3.96 -7.81 16.38
C LEU A 285 3.63 -8.63 15.13
N VAL A 286 3.19 -9.87 15.31
CA VAL A 286 2.73 -10.72 14.20
C VAL A 286 1.32 -11.19 14.53
N THR A 287 0.38 -10.94 13.63
CA THR A 287 -1.04 -11.32 13.78
C THR A 287 -1.47 -12.20 12.63
N LEU A 288 -2.20 -13.27 12.93
CA LEU A 288 -2.85 -14.12 11.92
C LEU A 288 -4.35 -13.87 11.96
N HIS A 289 -4.91 -13.58 10.79
CA HIS A 289 -6.34 -13.39 10.63
C HIS A 289 -6.90 -14.45 9.69
N PRO A 290 -7.39 -15.58 10.24
CA PRO A 290 -8.09 -16.58 9.46
C PRO A 290 -9.45 -16.05 9.02
N ARG A 291 -9.77 -16.18 7.74
CA ARG A 291 -11.08 -15.79 7.20
C ARG A 291 -11.57 -16.76 6.15
N TYR A 292 -12.86 -16.68 5.88
CA TYR A 292 -13.53 -17.45 4.85
C TYR A 292 -13.85 -16.54 3.65
N GLY A 293 -13.61 -17.04 2.43
CA GLY A 293 -13.99 -16.35 1.19
C GLY A 293 -12.96 -15.30 0.70
N ALA A 294 -13.43 -14.35 -0.11
CA ALA A 294 -12.55 -13.38 -0.77
C ALA A 294 -12.03 -12.29 0.20
N PHE A 295 -10.94 -11.62 -0.18
CA PHE A 295 -10.50 -10.40 0.48
C PHE A 295 -11.56 -9.30 0.33
N ARG A 296 -11.90 -8.61 1.43
CA ARG A 296 -12.95 -7.58 1.50
C ARG A 296 -12.43 -6.15 1.69
N GLY A 297 -11.11 -5.94 1.61
CA GLY A 297 -10.49 -4.63 1.85
C GLY A 297 -10.16 -4.41 3.34
N GLY A 298 -8.98 -3.86 3.63
CA GLY A 298 -8.59 -3.43 4.98
C GLY A 298 -7.75 -4.41 5.80
N TRP A 299 -7.24 -3.89 6.91
CA TRP A 299 -6.59 -4.63 7.99
C TRP A 299 -7.66 -4.91 9.06
N ASP A 300 -8.32 -6.05 8.99
CA ASP A 300 -9.23 -6.43 10.07
C ASP A 300 -8.42 -6.84 11.30
N GLU A 301 -8.80 -6.42 12.51
CA GLU A 301 -8.12 -6.81 13.74
C GLU A 301 -8.10 -8.35 13.85
N GLY A 302 -6.90 -8.94 13.76
CA GLY A 302 -6.67 -10.39 13.83
C GLY A 302 -6.24 -10.84 15.23
N GLU A 303 -6.17 -12.16 15.42
CA GLU A 303 -5.64 -12.71 16.66
C GLU A 303 -4.11 -12.51 16.70
N PRO A 304 -3.55 -12.01 17.82
CA PRO A 304 -2.11 -11.98 18.01
C PRO A 304 -1.57 -13.42 18.07
N LEU A 305 -0.54 -13.71 17.26
CA LEU A 305 0.17 -14.99 17.30
C LEU A 305 1.27 -15.00 18.34
#